data_AF-A0A930RWE4-F1
#
_entry.id   AF-A0A930RWE4-F1
#
_cell.length_a   1.000
_cell.length_b   1.000
_cell.length_c   1.000
_cell.angle_alpha   90.00
_cell.angle_beta   90.00
_cell.angle_gamma   90.00
#
_symmetry.space_group_name_H-M   'P 1'
#
loop_
_entity.id
_entity.type
_entity.pdbx_description
1 polymer ?
#
loop_
_entity_poly.entity_id
_entity_poly.type
_entity_poly.pdbx_seq_one_letter_code
_entity_poly.pdbx_strand_id
1 'polypeptide(L)'
;MQGLIAFLFVFSIIVIIHEFGHYYFAKKAGILVREFAIGMGPKIFQVRKGETVYTLRLLPIGGYVRMAGHDEDEQEIKPGMMITIVLDSENIVQKLNFDDKLIIENSVPFQIEDADLHKDMTLTGYFINSEEKVTLTVSKTATIVESDGTEVVVAPVERQFNSATLWNRIKTNAAGPMNNFILSILVFIIVGFMQGGVPTNDAIIGQVTEDSAAQVAGLKEGDKVLSIDGVEIHSWDEMTKIVRSSADKALAV
;
A
#
# COMPACT_ATOMS: atom_id res chain seq x y z
N MET A 1 14.29 -19.89 10.85
CA MET A 1 14.84 -18.84 9.96
C MET A 1 14.04 -18.69 8.67
N GLN A 2 13.82 -19.75 7.88
CA GLN A 2 13.06 -19.68 6.62
C GLN A 2 11.63 -19.11 6.78
N GLY A 3 10.87 -19.56 7.78
CA GLY A 3 9.50 -19.07 8.02
C GLY A 3 9.44 -17.57 8.36
N LEU A 4 10.43 -17.04 9.09
CA LEU A 4 10.50 -15.61 9.42
C LEU A 4 10.79 -14.77 8.18
N ILE A 5 11.73 -15.20 7.35
CA ILE A 5 12.07 -14.51 6.09
C ILE A 5 10.86 -14.51 5.14
N ALA A 6 10.19 -15.66 5.00
CA ALA A 6 8.99 -15.78 4.18
C ALA A 6 7.85 -14.90 4.70
N PHE A 7 7.62 -14.89 6.02
CA PHE A 7 6.63 -14.01 6.65
C PHE A 7 6.91 -12.54 6.36
N LEU A 8 8.14 -12.08 6.59
CA LEU A 8 8.53 -10.70 6.33
C LEU A 8 8.31 -10.33 4.86
N PHE A 9 8.74 -11.19 3.94
CA PHE A 9 8.58 -10.96 2.51
C PHE A 9 7.10 -10.84 2.10
N VAL A 10 6.25 -11.79 2.51
CA VAL A 10 4.82 -11.76 2.20
C VAL A 10 4.15 -10.54 2.83
N PHE A 11 4.48 -10.24 4.08
CA PHE A 11 3.96 -9.07 4.78
C PHE A 11 4.34 -7.76 4.06
N SER A 12 5.59 -7.61 3.63
CA SER A 12 6.04 -6.44 2.86
C SER A 12 5.24 -6.27 1.57
N ILE A 13 4.99 -7.35 0.82
CA ILE A 13 4.21 -7.28 -0.43
C ILE A 13 2.77 -6.83 -0.13
N ILE A 14 2.13 -7.43 0.88
CA ILE A 14 0.76 -7.08 1.27
C ILE A 14 0.67 -5.60 1.64
N VAL A 15 1.61 -5.09 2.45
CA VAL A 15 1.58 -3.68 2.84
C VAL A 15 1.87 -2.77 1.64
N ILE A 16 2.84 -3.07 0.78
CA ILE A 16 3.12 -2.24 -0.40
C ILE A 16 1.87 -2.12 -1.30
N ILE A 17 1.14 -3.21 -1.52
CA ILE A 17 -0.09 -3.21 -2.32
C ILE A 17 -1.23 -2.44 -1.61
N HIS A 18 -1.30 -2.55 -0.28
CA HIS A 18 -2.21 -1.77 0.56
C HIS A 18 -1.96 -0.26 0.41
N GLU A 19 -0.73 0.17 0.68
CA GLU A 19 -0.32 1.58 0.58
C GLU A 19 -0.51 2.11 -0.85
N PHE A 20 -0.19 1.29 -1.86
CA PHE A 20 -0.42 1.66 -3.25
C PHE A 20 -1.90 1.97 -3.55
N GLY A 21 -2.84 1.31 -2.86
CA GLY A 21 -4.27 1.60 -2.97
C GLY A 21 -4.60 3.01 -2.54
N HIS A 22 -4.18 3.39 -1.32
CA HIS A 22 -4.34 4.74 -0.81
C HIS A 22 -3.71 5.76 -1.76
N TYR A 23 -2.46 5.53 -2.14
CA TYR A 23 -1.71 6.39 -3.07
C TYR A 23 -2.45 6.62 -4.39
N TYR A 24 -2.89 5.54 -5.06
CA TYR A 24 -3.51 5.63 -6.36
C TYR A 24 -4.81 6.44 -6.33
N PHE A 25 -5.68 6.16 -5.36
CA PHE A 25 -6.96 6.86 -5.24
C PHE A 25 -6.80 8.30 -4.74
N ALA A 26 -5.82 8.57 -3.87
CA ALA A 26 -5.48 9.93 -3.45
C ALA A 26 -5.05 10.79 -4.64
N LYS A 27 -4.09 10.31 -5.45
CA LYS A 27 -3.61 11.04 -6.64
C LYS A 27 -4.76 11.26 -7.65
N LYS A 28 -5.61 10.25 -7.85
CA LYS A 28 -6.79 10.36 -8.73
C LYS A 28 -7.84 11.35 -8.21
N ALA A 29 -7.96 11.49 -6.89
CA ALA A 29 -8.84 12.45 -6.24
C ALA A 29 -8.29 13.89 -6.25
N GLY A 30 -7.07 14.10 -6.76
CA GLY A 30 -6.41 15.39 -6.72
C GLY A 30 -5.83 15.75 -5.35
N ILE A 31 -5.68 14.76 -4.47
CA ILE A 31 -5.06 14.93 -3.15
C ILE A 31 -3.53 14.85 -3.34
N LEU A 32 -2.81 15.80 -2.76
CA LEU A 32 -1.36 15.79 -2.76
C LEU A 32 -0.84 14.69 -1.83
N VAL A 33 -0.09 13.75 -2.40
CA VAL A 33 0.71 12.78 -1.65
C VAL A 33 2.12 13.31 -1.55
N ARG A 34 2.54 13.69 -0.35
CA ARG A 34 3.87 14.23 -0.07
C ARG A 34 4.93 13.13 -0.10
N GLU A 35 4.65 12.00 0.53
CA GLU A 35 5.57 10.88 0.63
C GLU A 35 4.87 9.54 0.43
N PHE A 36 5.50 8.64 -0.32
CA PHE A 36 5.16 7.22 -0.40
C PHE A 36 6.35 6.42 0.13
N ALA A 37 6.21 5.85 1.31
CA ALA A 37 7.29 5.17 2.01
C ALA A 37 7.08 3.65 1.99
N ILE A 38 8.14 2.92 1.64
CA ILE A 38 8.22 1.47 1.80
C ILE A 38 9.12 1.16 2.99
N GLY A 39 8.56 0.46 3.98
CA GLY A 39 9.22 0.16 5.24
C GLY A 39 9.08 1.25 6.28
N MET A 40 9.80 1.08 7.40
CA MET A 40 9.78 1.92 8.59
C MET A 40 11.21 2.23 9.07
N GLY A 41 11.32 3.24 9.95
CA GLY A 41 12.60 3.65 10.55
C GLY A 41 13.43 4.57 9.64
N PRO A 42 14.76 4.61 9.80
CA PRO A 42 15.61 5.54 9.07
C PRO A 42 15.59 5.29 7.56
N LYS A 43 15.68 6.37 6.78
CA LYS A 43 15.68 6.33 5.31
C LYS A 43 17.02 5.76 4.82
N ILE A 44 16.95 4.78 3.92
CA ILE A 44 18.12 4.28 3.18
C ILE A 44 18.25 5.05 1.87
N PHE A 45 17.12 5.27 1.21
CA PHE A 45 17.08 5.88 -0.12
C PHE A 45 15.83 6.76 -0.24
N GLN A 46 15.98 7.90 -0.91
CA GLN A 46 14.87 8.79 -1.24
C GLN A 46 15.01 9.31 -2.67
N VAL A 47 13.90 9.39 -3.39
CA VAL A 47 13.83 10.00 -4.72
C VAL A 47 12.50 10.74 -4.87
N ARG A 48 12.56 11.99 -5.33
CA ARG A 48 11.37 12.75 -5.67
C ARG A 48 11.04 12.57 -7.15
N LYS A 49 9.79 12.23 -7.45
CA LYS A 49 9.28 12.19 -8.83
C LYS A 49 7.99 12.99 -8.90
N GLY A 50 8.06 14.15 -9.56
CA GLY A 50 6.98 15.13 -9.59
C GLY A 50 6.72 15.72 -8.20
N GLU A 51 5.49 15.59 -7.71
CA GLU A 51 5.07 16.13 -6.41
C GLU A 51 5.29 15.16 -5.23
N THR A 52 5.59 13.89 -5.51
CA THR A 52 5.67 12.83 -4.49
C THR A 52 7.11 12.38 -4.28
N VAL A 53 7.51 12.28 -3.02
CA VAL A 53 8.78 11.67 -2.61
C VAL A 53 8.56 10.19 -2.35
N TYR A 54 9.40 9.35 -2.94
CA TYR A 54 9.41 7.91 -2.72
C TYR A 54 10.58 7.58 -1.82
N THR A 55 10.31 6.93 -0.69
CA THR A 55 11.35 6.58 0.29
C THR A 55 11.40 5.07 0.52
N LEU A 56 12.61 4.54 0.62
CA LEU A 56 12.89 3.18 1.07
C LEU A 56 13.58 3.27 2.43
N ARG A 57 13.00 2.61 3.43
CA ARG A 57 13.44 2.67 4.83
C ARG A 57 14.02 1.33 5.29
N LEU A 58 14.82 1.38 6.35
CA LEU A 58 15.65 0.26 6.81
C LEU A 58 14.87 -0.99 7.14
N LEU A 59 13.74 -0.85 7.83
CA LEU A 59 12.94 -1.99 8.24
C LEU A 59 11.89 -2.27 7.16
N PRO A 60 11.87 -3.45 6.52
CA PRO A 60 10.90 -3.78 5.48
C PRO A 60 9.49 -4.07 6.03
N ILE A 61 9.25 -3.72 7.29
CA ILE A 61 8.01 -3.96 8.01
C ILE A 61 7.15 -2.72 7.83
N GLY A 62 6.11 -2.81 7.00
CA GLY A 62 5.15 -1.74 6.81
C GLY A 62 5.47 -0.78 5.67
N GLY A 63 4.83 0.37 5.70
CA GLY A 63 4.93 1.48 4.76
C GLY A 63 3.87 2.50 5.12
N TYR A 64 3.88 3.66 4.47
CA TYR A 64 2.82 4.64 4.65
C TYR A 64 2.72 5.58 3.45
N VAL A 65 1.54 6.18 3.28
CA VAL A 65 1.26 7.23 2.30
C VAL A 65 0.93 8.51 3.03
N ARG A 66 1.86 9.48 3.04
CA ARG A 66 1.66 10.76 3.70
C ARG A 66 0.86 11.71 2.83
N MET A 67 -0.40 11.91 3.18
CA MET A 67 -1.36 12.72 2.42
C MET A 67 -1.52 14.09 3.08
N ALA A 68 -1.47 15.15 2.26
CA ALA A 68 -1.64 16.50 2.78
C ALA A 68 -2.99 16.66 3.50
N GLY A 69 -2.98 17.25 4.71
CA GLY A 69 -4.19 17.47 5.51
C GLY A 69 -4.87 16.21 6.05
N HIS A 70 -4.24 15.03 6.00
CA HIS A 70 -4.72 13.82 6.68
C HIS A 70 -3.91 13.48 7.93
N ASP A 71 -2.60 13.74 7.89
CA ASP A 71 -1.64 13.31 8.92
C ASP A 71 -1.28 14.46 9.87
N GLU A 72 -1.02 14.13 11.14
CA GLU A 72 -0.55 15.07 12.18
C GLU A 72 0.94 15.43 12.04
N ASP A 73 1.66 14.79 11.12
CA ASP A 73 3.10 14.94 10.89
C ASP A 73 3.46 16.16 9.99
N GLU A 74 2.65 17.22 10.02
CA GLU A 74 3.03 18.47 9.38
C GLU A 74 4.01 19.22 10.29
N GLN A 75 5.13 19.65 9.71
CA GLN A 75 6.10 20.48 10.42
C GLN A 75 5.42 21.74 10.93
N GLU A 76 5.28 21.84 12.25
CA GLU A 76 4.66 22.99 12.91
C GLU A 76 5.59 24.21 12.75
N ILE A 77 5.12 25.22 12.03
CA ILE A 77 5.86 26.47 11.84
C ILE A 77 5.58 27.39 13.02
N LYS A 78 6.63 27.71 13.79
CA LYS A 78 6.52 28.58 14.97
C LYS A 78 7.12 29.95 14.70
N PRO A 79 6.52 31.03 15.24
CA PRO A 79 7.15 32.33 15.25
C PRO A 79 8.55 32.26 15.87
N GLY A 80 9.50 32.94 15.24
CA GLY A 80 10.91 32.97 15.61
C GLY A 80 11.79 31.90 14.96
N MET A 81 11.23 30.94 14.22
CA MET A 81 12.03 29.94 13.50
C MET A 81 12.94 30.60 12.46
N MET A 82 14.21 30.23 12.46
CA MET A 82 15.18 30.64 11.45
C MET A 82 15.23 29.56 10.36
N ILE A 83 14.93 29.97 9.12
CA ILE A 83 15.00 29.11 7.95
C ILE A 83 15.83 29.76 6.86
N THR A 84 16.11 29.01 5.80
CA THR A 84 16.59 29.58 4.54
C THR A 84 15.51 29.46 3.48
N ILE A 85 15.34 30.50 2.66
CA ILE A 85 14.36 30.51 1.57
C ILE A 85 15.03 30.76 0.23
N VAL A 86 14.48 30.21 -0.84
CA VAL A 86 14.89 30.53 -2.21
C VAL A 86 13.78 31.33 -2.86
N LEU A 87 14.15 32.50 -3.39
CA LEU A 87 13.27 33.41 -4.10
C LEU A 87 13.55 33.33 -5.60
N ASP A 88 12.51 33.55 -6.42
CA ASP A 88 12.70 33.79 -7.85
C ASP A 88 12.93 35.28 -8.18
N SER A 89 12.95 35.62 -9.47
CA SER A 89 13.14 37.00 -9.95
C SER A 89 12.01 37.95 -9.58
N GLU A 90 10.85 37.45 -9.16
CA GLU A 90 9.68 38.23 -8.75
C GLU A 90 9.50 38.27 -7.22
N ASN A 91 10.50 37.79 -6.46
CA ASN A 91 10.46 37.65 -5.00
C ASN A 91 9.38 36.69 -4.48
N ILE A 92 8.99 35.69 -5.29
CA ILE A 92 8.10 34.62 -4.86
C ILE A 92 8.93 33.49 -4.25
N VAL A 93 8.51 32.98 -3.10
CA VAL A 93 9.17 31.87 -2.40
C VAL A 93 8.96 30.58 -3.18
N GLN A 94 10.05 29.98 -3.65
CA GLN A 94 10.08 28.70 -4.37
C GLN A 94 10.54 27.52 -3.50
N LYS A 95 11.30 27.79 -2.43
CA LYS A 95 11.76 26.77 -1.49
C LYS A 95 11.89 27.35 -0.08
N LEU A 96 11.47 26.58 0.91
CA LEU A 96 11.66 26.81 2.33
C LEU A 96 12.51 25.66 2.88
N ASN A 97 13.58 25.95 3.60
CA ASN A 97 14.46 24.94 4.15
C ASN A 97 14.60 25.11 5.66
N PHE A 98 14.08 24.11 6.37
CA PHE A 98 14.11 24.00 7.83
C PHE A 98 15.25 23.10 8.33
N ASP A 99 16.03 22.50 7.42
CA ASP A 99 17.25 21.77 7.75
C ASP A 99 18.45 22.73 7.77
N ASP A 100 19.00 22.97 8.96
CA ASP A 100 20.14 23.83 9.20
C ASP A 100 21.47 23.24 8.70
N LYS A 101 21.50 21.93 8.40
CA LYS A 101 22.69 21.23 7.89
C LYS A 101 22.76 21.27 6.37
N LEU A 102 21.64 21.47 5.69
CA LEU A 102 21.58 21.49 4.24
C LEU A 102 21.81 22.92 3.72
N ILE A 103 22.94 23.12 3.03
CA ILE A 103 23.25 24.39 2.36
C ILE A 103 22.65 24.35 0.96
N ILE A 104 21.77 25.30 0.66
CA ILE A 104 21.09 25.43 -0.64
C ILE A 104 21.64 26.64 -1.38
N GLU A 105 21.96 26.46 -2.67
CA GLU A 105 22.40 27.56 -3.53
C GLU A 105 21.31 28.63 -3.70
N ASN A 106 21.73 29.90 -3.73
CA ASN A 106 20.84 31.05 -3.88
C ASN A 106 19.74 31.15 -2.79
N SER A 107 20.02 30.63 -1.60
CA SER A 107 19.13 30.76 -0.45
C SER A 107 19.51 31.96 0.42
N VAL A 108 18.49 32.57 1.04
CA VAL A 108 18.63 33.70 1.95
C VAL A 108 18.07 33.35 3.33
N PRO A 109 18.75 33.70 4.43
CA PRO A 109 18.22 33.47 5.77
C PRO A 109 16.98 34.34 6.04
N PHE A 110 15.98 33.74 6.67
CA PHE A 110 14.70 34.37 6.96
C PHE A 110 14.18 33.92 8.33
N GLN A 111 13.79 34.88 9.17
CA GLN A 111 13.13 34.61 10.44
C GLN A 111 11.62 34.67 10.25
N ILE A 112 10.93 33.57 10.53
CA ILE A 112 9.48 33.49 10.38
C ILE A 112 8.80 34.18 11.56
N GLU A 113 7.84 35.05 11.29
CA GLU A 113 6.88 35.53 12.29
C GLU A 113 5.54 34.79 12.15
N ASP A 114 5.07 34.63 10.92
CA ASP A 114 3.82 33.95 10.58
C ASP A 114 3.93 33.30 9.20
N ALA A 115 3.26 32.18 8.99
CA ALA A 115 3.27 31.47 7.71
C ALA A 115 1.93 30.79 7.45
N ASP A 116 1.30 31.12 6.33
CA ASP A 116 0.18 30.39 5.77
C ASP A 116 0.61 29.76 4.44
N LEU A 117 0.99 28.48 4.48
CA LEU A 117 1.44 27.72 3.31
C LEU A 117 0.31 26.92 2.64
N HIS A 118 -0.94 27.21 2.99
CA HIS A 118 -2.09 26.40 2.59
C HIS A 118 -3.17 27.21 1.90
N LYS A 119 -3.65 28.29 2.53
CA LYS A 119 -4.80 29.04 2.05
C LYS A 119 -4.34 30.32 1.36
N ASP A 120 -3.69 31.21 2.09
CA ASP A 120 -3.30 32.53 1.58
C ASP A 120 -1.94 32.51 0.86
N MET A 121 -1.15 31.44 1.06
CA MET A 121 0.17 31.24 0.44
C MET A 121 1.11 32.41 0.72
N THR A 122 1.29 32.73 1.99
CA THR A 122 2.09 33.86 2.47
C THR A 122 3.11 33.43 3.51
N LEU A 123 4.28 34.04 3.46
CA LEU A 123 5.34 33.91 4.46
C LEU A 123 5.71 35.29 4.97
N THR A 124 5.51 35.53 6.26
CA THR A 124 5.73 36.84 6.88
C THR A 124 6.86 36.75 7.91
N GLY A 125 7.75 37.75 7.90
CA GLY A 125 8.90 37.77 8.78
C GLY A 125 9.98 38.77 8.37
N TYR A 126 11.23 38.44 8.70
CA TYR A 126 12.35 39.36 8.62
C TYR A 126 13.54 38.71 7.90
N PHE A 127 14.18 39.46 7.01
CA PHE A 127 15.51 39.09 6.50
C PHE A 127 16.57 39.35 7.57
N ILE A 128 17.66 38.58 7.53
CA ILE A 128 18.76 38.78 8.47
C ILE A 128 19.33 40.20 8.38
N ASN A 129 19.53 40.85 9.53
CA ASN A 129 19.96 42.24 9.65
C ASN A 129 18.97 43.30 9.13
N SER A 130 17.71 42.93 8.91
CA SER A 130 16.62 43.88 8.64
C SER A 130 15.62 43.88 9.80
N GLU A 131 15.21 45.07 10.23
CA GLU A 131 14.08 45.25 11.16
C GLU A 131 12.75 45.44 10.42
N GLU A 132 12.79 45.54 9.08
CA GLU A 132 11.60 45.67 8.26
C GLU A 132 10.90 44.33 8.08
N LYS A 133 9.65 44.28 8.54
CA LYS A 133 8.76 43.13 8.36
C LYS A 133 8.30 43.08 6.91
N VAL A 134 8.50 41.94 6.26
CA VAL A 134 8.07 41.69 4.89
C VAL A 134 7.08 40.53 4.85
N THR A 135 6.12 40.61 3.95
CA THR A 135 5.21 39.50 3.61
C THR A 135 5.50 39.09 2.17
N LEU A 136 5.93 37.85 2.00
CA LEU A 136 6.31 37.25 0.73
C LEU A 136 5.20 36.30 0.27
N THR A 137 4.95 36.26 -1.03
CA THR A 137 4.06 35.26 -1.63
C THR A 137 4.82 33.95 -1.80
N VAL A 138 4.16 32.84 -1.48
CA VAL A 138 4.69 31.49 -1.63
C VAL A 138 4.10 30.84 -2.87
N SER A 139 4.96 30.28 -3.72
CA SER A 139 4.51 29.54 -4.89
C SER A 139 3.69 28.32 -4.46
N LYS A 140 2.58 28.02 -5.15
CA LYS A 140 1.79 26.79 -4.92
C LYS A 140 2.55 25.51 -5.24
N THR A 141 3.66 25.62 -5.96
CA THR A 141 4.58 24.52 -6.27
C THR A 141 5.88 24.63 -5.47
N ALA A 142 5.94 25.53 -4.48
CA ALA A 142 7.09 25.66 -3.61
C ALA A 142 7.35 24.35 -2.85
N THR A 143 8.57 24.22 -2.37
CA THR A 143 9.02 23.02 -1.68
C THR A 143 9.47 23.34 -0.26
N ILE A 144 9.24 22.41 0.65
CA ILE A 144 9.72 22.45 2.03
C ILE A 144 10.75 21.35 2.18
N VAL A 145 11.97 21.70 2.55
CA VAL A 145 12.95 20.75 3.06
C VAL A 145 12.73 20.63 4.56
N GLU A 146 12.21 19.47 4.97
CA GLU A 146 11.93 19.14 6.37
C GLU A 146 13.24 18.84 7.13
N SER A 147 13.19 18.83 8.47
CA SER A 147 14.37 18.61 9.33
C SER A 147 15.08 17.26 9.13
N ASP A 148 14.43 16.32 8.44
CA ASP A 148 15.01 15.01 8.11
C ASP A 148 15.58 14.94 6.69
N GLY A 149 15.69 16.08 6.01
CA GLY A 149 16.26 16.25 4.68
C GLY A 149 15.33 15.86 3.54
N THR A 150 14.05 15.56 3.79
CA THR A 150 13.09 15.31 2.72
C THR A 150 12.49 16.60 2.17
N GLU A 151 12.60 16.76 0.85
CA GLU A 151 12.02 17.87 0.10
C GLU A 151 10.60 17.51 -0.37
N VAL A 152 9.58 17.98 0.36
CA VAL A 152 8.16 17.84 0.01
C VAL A 152 7.62 19.09 -0.68
N VAL A 153 6.50 18.97 -1.38
CA VAL A 153 5.80 20.13 -1.96
C VAL A 153 4.84 20.73 -0.92
N VAL A 154 4.73 22.06 -0.89
CA VAL A 154 3.70 22.75 -0.10
C VAL A 154 2.31 22.28 -0.51
N ALA A 155 1.35 22.28 0.41
CA ALA A 155 0.03 21.74 0.17
C ALA A 155 -1.06 22.83 0.22
N PRO A 156 -1.38 23.47 -0.92
CA PRO A 156 -2.53 24.36 -1.02
C PRO A 156 -3.81 23.67 -0.54
N VAL A 157 -4.72 24.43 0.06
CA VAL A 157 -5.93 23.91 0.71
C VAL A 157 -6.75 23.04 -0.24
N GLU A 158 -6.85 23.40 -1.52
CA GLU A 158 -7.60 22.66 -2.53
C GLU A 158 -6.99 21.28 -2.88
N ARG A 159 -5.72 21.05 -2.50
CA ARG A 159 -4.99 19.80 -2.69
C ARG A 159 -4.96 18.92 -1.45
N GLN A 160 -5.56 19.35 -0.35
CA GLN A 160 -5.58 18.59 0.91
C GLN A 160 -6.71 17.54 0.94
N PHE A 161 -6.49 16.49 1.71
CA PHE A 161 -7.44 15.40 1.93
C PHE A 161 -8.78 15.90 2.44
N ASN A 162 -8.78 16.86 3.36
CA ASN A 162 -10.01 17.42 3.94
C ASN A 162 -10.84 18.23 2.95
N SER A 163 -10.23 18.77 1.90
CA SER A 163 -10.92 19.51 0.84
C SER A 163 -11.48 18.61 -0.25
N ALA A 164 -11.06 17.34 -0.31
CA ALA A 164 -11.61 16.38 -1.25
C ALA A 164 -13.07 16.05 -0.89
N THR A 165 -13.86 15.73 -1.92
CA THR A 165 -15.26 15.31 -1.72
C THR A 165 -15.34 14.09 -0.81
N LEU A 166 -16.44 13.95 -0.07
CA LEU A 166 -16.65 12.84 0.86
C LEU A 166 -16.44 11.48 0.18
N TRP A 167 -16.93 11.31 -1.04
CA TRP A 167 -16.76 10.07 -1.80
C TRP A 167 -15.30 9.80 -2.16
N ASN A 168 -14.52 10.82 -2.47
CA ASN A 168 -13.11 10.67 -2.77
C ASN A 168 -12.31 10.32 -1.51
N ARG A 169 -12.66 10.90 -0.36
CA ARG A 169 -12.07 10.56 0.94
C ARG A 169 -12.39 9.11 1.32
N ILE A 170 -13.65 8.69 1.22
CA ILE A 170 -14.07 7.31 1.49
C ILE A 170 -13.34 6.33 0.57
N LYS A 171 -13.32 6.59 -0.75
CA LYS A 171 -12.60 5.72 -1.71
C LYS A 171 -11.11 5.63 -1.37
N THR A 172 -10.47 6.74 -1.05
CA THR A 172 -9.05 6.77 -0.70
C THR A 172 -8.77 5.95 0.56
N ASN A 173 -9.59 6.09 1.62
CA ASN A 173 -9.41 5.33 2.86
C ASN A 173 -9.77 3.85 2.71
N ALA A 174 -10.75 3.51 1.88
CA ALA A 174 -11.13 2.11 1.65
C ALA A 174 -10.21 1.39 0.65
N ALA A 175 -9.41 2.13 -0.13
CA ALA A 175 -8.61 1.56 -1.22
C ALA A 175 -7.53 0.59 -0.74
N GLY A 176 -6.90 0.85 0.41
CA GLY A 176 -5.87 -0.04 0.96
C GLY A 176 -6.41 -1.45 1.24
N PRO A 177 -7.43 -1.60 2.11
CA PRO A 177 -8.06 -2.89 2.36
C PRO A 177 -8.57 -3.54 1.07
N MET A 178 -9.26 -2.78 0.21
CA MET A 178 -9.78 -3.28 -1.06
C MET A 178 -8.69 -3.89 -1.95
N ASN A 179 -7.52 -3.24 -2.06
CA ASN A 179 -6.40 -3.77 -2.83
C ASN A 179 -5.86 -5.09 -2.28
N ASN A 180 -5.86 -5.28 -0.96
CA ASN A 180 -5.46 -6.56 -0.37
C ASN A 180 -6.49 -7.66 -0.64
N PHE A 181 -7.79 -7.35 -0.66
CA PHE A 181 -8.81 -8.29 -1.11
C PHE A 181 -8.59 -8.71 -2.57
N ILE A 182 -8.33 -7.74 -3.45
CA ILE A 182 -8.02 -8.00 -4.87
C ILE A 182 -6.77 -8.86 -4.99
N LEU A 183 -5.69 -8.50 -4.29
CA LEU A 183 -4.45 -9.28 -4.25
C LEU A 183 -4.71 -10.71 -3.79
N SER A 184 -5.50 -10.91 -2.74
CA SER A 184 -5.81 -12.23 -2.20
C SER A 184 -6.53 -13.09 -3.24
N ILE A 185 -7.55 -12.54 -3.91
CA ILE A 185 -8.28 -13.24 -4.98
C ILE A 185 -7.30 -13.65 -6.10
N LEU A 186 -6.45 -12.73 -6.55
CA LEU A 186 -5.46 -13.02 -7.60
C LEU A 186 -4.47 -14.11 -7.17
N VAL A 187 -3.96 -14.03 -5.95
CA VAL A 187 -3.03 -15.03 -5.39
C VAL A 187 -3.70 -16.40 -5.32
N PHE A 188 -4.93 -16.50 -4.82
CA PHE A 188 -5.65 -17.78 -4.75
C PHE A 188 -5.95 -18.35 -6.14
N ILE A 189 -6.29 -17.51 -7.12
CA ILE A 189 -6.47 -17.93 -8.50
C ILE A 189 -5.16 -18.52 -9.05
N ILE A 190 -4.04 -17.80 -8.91
CA ILE A 190 -2.73 -18.23 -9.40
C ILE A 190 -2.32 -19.55 -8.73
N VAL A 191 -2.46 -19.64 -7.41
CA VAL A 191 -2.13 -20.86 -6.66
C VAL A 191 -3.02 -22.03 -7.09
N GLY A 192 -4.33 -21.80 -7.28
CA GLY A 192 -5.25 -22.83 -7.76
C GLY A 192 -4.85 -23.38 -9.13
N PHE A 193 -4.45 -22.51 -10.07
CA PHE A 193 -3.95 -22.96 -11.36
C PHE A 193 -2.58 -23.68 -11.26
N MET A 194 -1.68 -23.19 -10.41
CA MET A 194 -0.38 -23.84 -10.18
C MET A 194 -0.50 -25.23 -9.54
N GLN A 195 -1.58 -25.48 -8.79
CA GLN A 195 -1.86 -26.78 -8.16
C GLN A 195 -2.61 -27.76 -9.09
N GLY A 196 -2.83 -27.41 -10.36
CA GLY A 196 -3.52 -28.27 -11.32
C GLY A 196 -5.03 -28.07 -11.40
N GLY A 197 -5.55 -26.96 -10.86
CA GLY A 197 -6.97 -26.61 -10.88
C GLY A 197 -7.64 -26.75 -9.51
N VAL A 198 -8.97 -26.59 -9.50
CA VAL A 198 -9.76 -26.81 -8.28
C VAL A 198 -9.77 -28.33 -8.00
N PRO A 199 -9.41 -28.79 -6.80
CA PRO A 199 -9.52 -30.20 -6.44
C PRO A 199 -10.96 -30.68 -6.69
N THR A 200 -11.15 -31.58 -7.65
CA THR A 200 -12.43 -32.20 -7.89
C THR A 200 -12.60 -33.37 -6.93
N ASN A 201 -13.69 -33.38 -6.17
CA ASN A 201 -14.01 -34.51 -5.29
C ASN A 201 -14.75 -35.62 -6.05
N ASP A 202 -14.37 -35.87 -7.31
CA ASP A 202 -15.03 -36.85 -8.17
C ASP A 202 -14.74 -38.26 -7.66
N ALA A 203 -15.73 -39.16 -7.77
CA ALA A 203 -15.60 -40.57 -7.39
C ALA A 203 -14.79 -41.37 -8.42
N ILE A 204 -13.52 -40.99 -8.62
CA ILE A 204 -12.59 -41.64 -9.55
C ILE A 204 -11.73 -42.64 -8.75
N ILE A 205 -11.76 -43.91 -9.15
CA ILE A 205 -10.95 -44.95 -8.57
C ILE A 205 -9.46 -44.61 -8.78
N GLY A 206 -8.72 -44.47 -7.67
CA GLY A 206 -7.28 -44.30 -7.70
C GLY A 206 -6.55 -45.63 -8.01
N GLN A 207 -5.33 -45.78 -7.53
CA GLN A 207 -4.58 -47.00 -7.73
C GLN A 207 -5.28 -48.21 -7.07
N VAL A 208 -5.57 -49.24 -7.87
CA VAL A 208 -6.15 -50.50 -7.40
C VAL A 208 -5.01 -51.44 -6.98
N THR A 209 -4.99 -51.84 -5.70
CA THR A 209 -3.99 -52.78 -5.18
C THR A 209 -4.27 -54.20 -5.66
N GLU A 210 -3.21 -54.98 -5.90
CA GLU A 210 -3.32 -56.41 -6.22
C GLU A 210 -4.04 -57.18 -5.10
N ASP A 211 -4.80 -58.19 -5.49
CA ASP A 211 -5.62 -59.06 -4.64
C ASP A 211 -6.72 -58.33 -3.82
N SER A 212 -7.09 -57.11 -4.22
CA SER A 212 -8.17 -56.35 -3.58
C SER A 212 -9.56 -56.73 -4.08
N ALA A 213 -10.58 -56.49 -3.25
CA ALA A 213 -11.99 -56.63 -3.65
C ALA A 213 -12.33 -55.77 -4.89
N ALA A 214 -11.71 -54.58 -5.02
CA ALA A 214 -11.87 -53.71 -6.17
C ALA A 214 -11.32 -54.34 -7.46
N GLN A 215 -10.16 -55.01 -7.39
CA GLN A 215 -9.59 -55.72 -8.54
C GLN A 215 -10.46 -56.91 -8.97
N VAL A 216 -10.96 -57.69 -7.99
CA VAL A 216 -11.86 -58.83 -8.26
C VAL A 216 -13.18 -58.37 -8.89
N ALA A 217 -13.68 -57.19 -8.49
CA ALA A 217 -14.86 -56.55 -9.10
C ALA A 217 -14.58 -55.98 -10.50
N GLY A 218 -13.32 -55.97 -10.96
CA GLY A 218 -12.94 -55.49 -12.28
C GLY A 218 -12.74 -53.98 -12.39
N LEU A 219 -12.74 -53.26 -11.26
CA LEU A 219 -12.48 -51.81 -11.23
C LEU A 219 -11.02 -51.52 -11.60
N LYS A 220 -10.83 -50.42 -12.33
CA LYS A 220 -9.52 -49.95 -12.80
C LYS A 220 -9.25 -48.54 -12.35
N GLU A 221 -7.96 -48.21 -12.27
CA GLU A 221 -7.52 -46.84 -12.05
C GLU A 221 -8.08 -45.92 -13.14
N GLY A 222 -8.74 -44.83 -12.72
CA GLY A 222 -9.40 -43.88 -13.60
C GLY A 222 -10.90 -44.14 -13.82
N ASP A 223 -11.47 -45.25 -13.35
CA ASP A 223 -12.92 -45.49 -13.46
C ASP A 223 -13.70 -44.47 -12.61
N LYS A 224 -14.72 -43.85 -13.21
CA LYS A 224 -15.63 -42.92 -12.51
C LYS A 224 -16.89 -43.66 -12.08
N VAL A 225 -17.09 -43.79 -10.77
CA VAL A 225 -18.27 -44.42 -10.19
C VAL A 225 -19.46 -43.47 -10.31
N LEU A 226 -20.47 -43.88 -11.09
CA LEU A 226 -21.70 -43.09 -11.29
C LEU A 226 -22.81 -43.48 -10.31
N SER A 227 -22.84 -44.74 -9.86
CA SER A 227 -23.81 -45.23 -8.88
C SER A 227 -23.26 -46.41 -8.07
N ILE A 228 -23.81 -46.63 -6.87
CA ILE A 228 -23.59 -47.83 -6.05
C ILE A 228 -24.97 -48.35 -5.62
N ASP A 229 -25.28 -49.61 -5.89
CA ASP A 229 -26.58 -50.26 -5.61
C ASP A 229 -27.78 -49.45 -6.14
N GLY A 230 -27.60 -48.77 -7.27
CA GLY A 230 -28.63 -47.91 -7.89
C GLY A 230 -28.77 -46.52 -7.25
N VAL A 231 -27.96 -46.18 -6.25
CA VAL A 231 -27.85 -44.83 -5.69
C VAL A 231 -26.81 -44.05 -6.47
N GLU A 232 -27.19 -42.91 -7.05
CA GLU A 232 -26.24 -42.03 -7.77
C GLU A 232 -25.15 -41.50 -6.85
N ILE A 233 -23.91 -41.48 -7.35
CA ILE A 233 -22.73 -41.00 -6.64
C ILE A 233 -22.23 -39.75 -7.33
N HIS A 234 -22.15 -38.65 -6.58
CA HIS A 234 -21.65 -37.37 -7.10
C HIS A 234 -20.29 -36.99 -6.54
N SER A 235 -19.81 -37.69 -5.50
CA SER A 235 -18.52 -37.38 -4.88
C SER A 235 -17.81 -38.59 -4.26
N TRP A 236 -16.48 -38.48 -4.12
CA TRP A 236 -15.64 -39.46 -3.44
C TRP A 236 -16.03 -39.66 -1.96
N ASP A 237 -16.42 -38.58 -1.26
CA ASP A 237 -16.87 -38.69 0.13
C ASP A 237 -18.17 -39.48 0.27
N GLU A 238 -19.09 -39.30 -0.66
CA GLU A 238 -20.34 -40.07 -0.72
C GLU A 238 -20.06 -41.55 -1.00
N MET A 239 -19.22 -41.82 -2.00
CA MET A 239 -18.76 -43.17 -2.32
C MET A 239 -18.14 -43.86 -1.10
N THR A 240 -17.15 -43.23 -0.47
CA THR A 240 -16.45 -43.80 0.69
C THR A 240 -17.35 -43.96 1.91
N LYS A 241 -18.33 -43.08 2.10
CA LYS A 241 -19.35 -43.21 3.16
C LYS A 241 -20.20 -44.46 2.95
N ILE A 242 -20.69 -44.70 1.74
CA ILE A 242 -21.50 -45.89 1.41
C ILE A 242 -20.66 -47.16 1.61
N VAL A 243 -19.46 -47.20 1.03
CA VAL A 243 -18.54 -48.34 1.17
C VAL A 243 -18.23 -48.65 2.64
N ARG A 244 -17.92 -47.64 3.46
CA ARG A 244 -17.65 -47.82 4.90
C ARG A 244 -18.87 -48.31 5.67
N SER A 245 -20.06 -47.86 5.33
CA SER A 245 -21.31 -48.27 5.98
C SER A 245 -21.78 -49.68 5.58
N SER A 246 -21.23 -50.21 4.49
CA SER A 246 -21.55 -51.51 3.91
C SER A 246 -20.44 -52.53 4.10
N ALA A 247 -19.72 -52.45 5.23
CA ALA A 247 -18.69 -53.43 5.60
C ALA A 247 -19.22 -54.86 5.48
N ASP A 248 -18.41 -55.75 4.89
CA ASP A 248 -18.70 -57.16 4.64
C ASP A 248 -19.93 -57.45 3.75
N LYS A 249 -20.47 -56.45 3.05
CA LYS A 249 -21.54 -56.62 2.07
C LYS A 249 -21.00 -56.42 0.66
N ALA A 250 -21.49 -57.24 -0.27
CA ALA A 250 -21.27 -57.01 -1.68
C ALA A 250 -22.03 -55.75 -2.12
N LEU A 251 -21.36 -54.89 -2.90
CA LEU A 251 -21.92 -53.69 -3.50
C LEU A 251 -21.91 -53.87 -5.03
N ALA A 252 -22.99 -53.48 -5.69
CA ALA A 252 -23.04 -53.36 -7.13
C ALA A 252 -22.59 -51.95 -7.54
N VAL A 253 -21.62 -51.86 -8.44
CA VAL A 253 -21.02 -50.61 -8.92
C VAL A 253 -21.09 -50.58 -10.45
#